data_AF-A0A7S2B713-F1
#
_entry.id   AF-A0A7S2B713-F1
#
_cell.length_a   1.000
_cell.length_b   1.000
_cell.length_c   1.000
_cell.angle_alpha   90.00
_cell.angle_beta   90.00
_cell.angle_gamma   90.00
#
_symmetry.space_group_name_H-M   'P 1'
#
loop_
_entity.id
_entity.type
_entity.pdbx_description
1 polymer ?
#
loop_
_entity_poly.entity_id
_entity_poly.type
_entity_poly.pdbx_seq_one_letter_code
_entity_poly.pdbx_strand_id
1 'polypeptide(L)'
;LPSAKKSDTDQPTMSSEAAHSFIALKKRRREHSRFSLLLLEFNEYLVQDIAVFQYSEPSPEKTWVRCMSTRQEGRLKVCTRSLIFEPSRDIRAPLVRYPLKGTVGLIEPYRLQPGAAAASGIDTNSLFSIVSKVLVDSEVGGRVAPYVTHNYESGLRTIF
;
A
#
# COMPACT_ATOMS: atom_id res chain seq x y z
N LEU A 1 -39.92 -9.60 -46.50
CA LEU A 1 -39.21 -10.83 -46.07
C LEU A 1 -37.70 -10.53 -45.99
N PRO A 2 -37.01 -11.05 -44.97
CA PRO A 2 -35.76 -10.52 -44.44
C PRO A 2 -34.52 -11.30 -44.90
N SER A 3 -33.32 -10.72 -44.69
CA SER A 3 -32.15 -11.50 -44.26
C SER A 3 -31.11 -10.59 -43.61
N ALA A 4 -30.45 -11.14 -42.60
CA ALA A 4 -29.70 -10.47 -41.57
C ALA A 4 -28.26 -11.03 -41.45
N LYS A 5 -27.40 -10.24 -40.79
CA LYS A 5 -26.20 -10.58 -39.99
C LYS A 5 -24.88 -10.96 -40.71
N LYS A 6 -23.82 -10.21 -40.37
CA LYS A 6 -22.72 -10.52 -39.41
C LYS A 6 -21.76 -9.31 -39.39
N SER A 7 -21.58 -8.58 -38.29
CA SER A 7 -20.70 -8.80 -37.13
C SER A 7 -19.21 -8.92 -37.46
N ASP A 8 -18.44 -7.87 -37.19
CA ASP A 8 -17.07 -8.02 -36.74
C ASP A 8 -16.83 -7.09 -35.54
N THR A 9 -16.51 -7.73 -34.43
CA THR A 9 -16.17 -7.14 -33.15
C THR A 9 -14.67 -7.31 -33.02
N ASP A 10 -13.92 -6.23 -33.24
CA ASP A 10 -12.49 -6.21 -32.96
C ASP A 10 -12.27 -6.29 -31.45
N GLN A 11 -12.04 -7.50 -30.94
CA GLN A 11 -11.43 -7.67 -29.63
C GLN A 11 -9.90 -7.54 -29.79
N PRO A 12 -9.25 -6.62 -29.05
CA PRO A 12 -7.79 -6.56 -29.05
C PRO A 12 -7.25 -7.81 -28.35
N THR A 13 -6.64 -8.70 -29.13
CA THR A 13 -5.92 -9.87 -28.63
C THR A 13 -4.62 -9.37 -28.00
N MET A 14 -4.56 -9.34 -26.66
CA MET A 14 -3.32 -9.05 -25.95
C MET A 14 -2.29 -10.14 -26.25
N SER A 15 -1.10 -9.75 -26.70
CA SER A 15 -0.03 -10.67 -27.05
C SER A 15 0.47 -11.43 -25.82
N SER A 16 0.74 -12.72 -26.02
CA SER A 16 1.32 -13.65 -25.04
C SER A 16 2.54 -13.08 -24.29
N GLU A 17 3.34 -12.23 -24.95
CA GLU A 17 4.49 -11.56 -24.35
C GLU A 17 4.14 -10.66 -23.16
N ALA A 18 3.00 -9.96 -23.21
CA ALA A 18 2.56 -9.13 -22.09
C ALA A 18 2.21 -10.00 -20.89
N ALA A 19 1.52 -11.13 -21.10
CA ALA A 19 1.14 -12.08 -20.05
C ALA A 19 2.38 -12.71 -19.36
N HIS A 20 3.42 -13.00 -20.13
CA HIS A 20 4.68 -13.50 -19.59
C HIS A 20 5.47 -12.41 -18.83
N SER A 21 5.33 -11.14 -19.21
CA SER A 21 5.96 -10.02 -18.50
C SER A 21 5.37 -9.76 -17.10
N PHE A 22 4.05 -10.02 -16.91
CA PHE A 22 3.41 -9.92 -15.59
C PHE A 22 3.83 -11.04 -14.63
N ILE A 23 4.20 -12.22 -15.14
CA ILE A 23 4.67 -13.36 -14.34
C ILE A 23 6.16 -13.21 -13.97
N ALA A 24 6.92 -12.39 -14.70
CA ALA A 24 8.31 -12.08 -14.42
C ALA A 24 8.47 -11.03 -13.29
N LEU A 25 7.81 -11.23 -12.15
CA LEU A 25 8.25 -10.66 -10.88
C LEU A 25 9.62 -11.25 -10.56
N LYS A 26 10.64 -10.54 -11.04
CA LYS A 26 12.07 -10.73 -10.79
C LYS A 26 12.26 -11.26 -9.38
N LYS A 27 12.67 -12.52 -9.28
CA LYS A 27 12.91 -13.33 -8.07
C LYS A 27 14.02 -12.69 -7.21
N ARG A 28 13.79 -11.49 -6.68
CA ARG A 28 14.57 -10.94 -5.58
C ARG A 28 14.33 -11.88 -4.40
N ARG A 29 15.40 -12.40 -3.80
CA ARG A 29 15.31 -13.26 -2.61
C ARG A 29 14.33 -12.60 -1.64
N ARG A 30 13.19 -13.26 -1.43
CA ARG A 30 12.24 -12.88 -0.39
C ARG A 30 13.01 -13.06 0.92
N GLU A 31 13.56 -11.98 1.47
CA GLU A 31 13.48 -11.84 2.94
C GLU A 31 12.05 -12.20 3.30
N HIS A 32 11.87 -13.11 4.27
CA HIS A 32 10.62 -13.79 4.59
C HIS A 32 9.40 -12.84 4.63
N SER A 33 8.81 -12.59 3.46
CA SER A 33 7.66 -11.71 3.33
C SER A 33 6.45 -12.48 3.80
N ARG A 34 5.76 -11.89 4.76
CA ARG A 34 4.49 -12.31 5.34
C ARG A 34 3.31 -11.96 4.44
N PHE A 35 3.51 -11.07 3.46
CA PHE A 35 2.51 -10.81 2.44
C PHE A 35 2.24 -12.08 1.63
N SER A 36 0.98 -12.50 1.62
CA SER A 36 0.48 -13.61 0.83
C SER A 36 -0.60 -13.10 -0.12
N LEU A 37 -0.72 -13.72 -1.30
CA LEU A 37 -1.81 -13.42 -2.24
C LEU A 37 -3.18 -13.75 -1.63
N LEU A 38 -3.23 -14.57 -0.58
CA LEU A 38 -4.45 -14.86 0.18
C LEU A 38 -5.00 -13.63 0.95
N LEU A 39 -4.19 -12.57 1.09
CA LEU A 39 -4.61 -11.30 1.68
C LEU A 39 -5.36 -10.40 0.67
N LEU A 40 -5.38 -10.79 -0.60
CA LEU A 40 -6.01 -10.03 -1.67
C LEU A 40 -7.49 -10.40 -1.80
N GLU A 41 -8.32 -9.40 -2.12
CA GLU A 41 -9.69 -9.63 -2.51
C GLU A 41 -9.79 -10.36 -3.85
N PHE A 42 -10.96 -10.93 -4.14
CA PHE A 42 -11.22 -11.50 -5.46
C PHE A 42 -11.02 -10.45 -6.56
N ASN A 43 -10.24 -10.81 -7.59
CA ASN A 43 -9.80 -9.93 -8.67
C ASN A 43 -8.96 -8.71 -8.23
N GLU A 44 -8.31 -8.80 -7.07
CA GLU A 44 -7.25 -7.87 -6.69
C GLU A 44 -5.88 -8.43 -7.10
N TYR A 45 -5.04 -7.58 -7.67
CA TYR A 45 -3.71 -7.95 -8.16
C TYR A 45 -2.64 -7.11 -7.47
N LEU A 46 -1.48 -7.72 -7.16
CA LEU A 46 -0.30 -6.98 -6.74
C LEU A 46 0.33 -6.31 -7.97
N VAL A 47 0.48 -4.98 -7.90
CA VAL A 47 1.05 -4.15 -8.97
C VAL A 47 2.52 -3.85 -8.70
N GLN A 48 2.84 -3.43 -7.47
CA GLN A 48 4.19 -2.99 -7.12
C GLN A 48 4.58 -3.33 -5.68
N ASP A 49 5.87 -3.44 -5.43
CA ASP A 49 6.47 -3.68 -4.12
C ASP A 49 7.59 -2.67 -3.87
N ILE A 50 7.37 -1.75 -2.92
CA ILE A 50 8.21 -0.58 -2.69
C ILE A 50 8.78 -0.65 -1.28
N ALA A 51 10.08 -0.41 -1.11
CA ALA A 51 10.67 -0.23 0.22
C ALA A 51 10.35 1.18 0.74
N VAL A 52 9.79 1.29 1.93
CA VAL A 52 9.33 2.56 2.53
C VAL A 52 9.65 2.62 4.02
N PHE A 53 9.61 3.82 4.58
CA PHE A 53 9.58 4.02 6.02
C PHE A 53 8.21 4.55 6.42
N GLN A 54 7.51 3.92 7.36
CA GLN A 54 6.30 4.48 7.94
C GLN A 54 6.66 5.42 9.09
N TYR A 55 6.10 6.61 9.09
CA TYR A 55 6.26 7.60 10.16
C TYR A 55 4.93 7.83 10.88
N SER A 56 5.01 8.09 12.19
CA SER A 56 3.86 8.63 12.90
C SER A 56 3.58 10.06 12.48
N GLU A 57 2.30 10.44 12.51
CA GLU A 57 1.90 11.82 12.30
C GLU A 57 2.53 12.74 13.37
N PRO A 58 3.24 13.82 12.96
CA PRO A 58 3.75 14.81 13.87
C PRO A 58 2.63 15.53 14.61
N SER A 59 2.87 15.85 15.88
CA SER A 59 1.97 16.65 16.71
C SER A 59 2.79 17.68 17.49
N PRO A 60 2.16 18.67 18.16
CA PRO A 60 2.88 19.61 19.03
C PRO A 60 3.77 18.91 20.07
N GLU A 61 3.39 17.71 20.51
CA GLU A 61 4.11 16.89 21.49
C GLU A 61 5.11 15.91 20.85
N LYS A 62 5.01 15.69 19.52
CA LYS A 62 5.81 14.73 18.76
C LYS A 62 6.42 15.42 17.55
N THR A 63 7.62 15.97 17.74
CA THR A 63 8.39 16.62 16.67
C THR A 63 8.76 15.66 15.54
N TRP A 64 9.01 16.19 14.35
CA TRP A 64 9.43 15.38 13.20
C TRP A 64 10.69 14.55 13.48
N VAL A 65 11.68 15.13 14.17
CA VAL A 65 12.90 14.41 14.58
C VAL A 65 12.56 13.18 15.42
N ARG A 66 11.58 13.29 16.32
CA ARG A 66 11.09 12.16 17.11
C ARG A 66 10.37 11.14 16.23
N CYS A 67 9.52 11.58 15.29
CA CYS A 67 8.89 10.67 14.32
C CYS A 67 9.92 9.88 13.50
N MET A 68 11.01 10.51 13.08
CA MET A 68 12.10 9.84 12.37
C MET A 68 12.80 8.79 13.22
N SER A 69 13.03 9.07 14.51
CA SER A 69 13.67 8.10 15.41
C SER A 69 12.79 6.87 15.69
N THR A 70 11.48 7.01 15.56
CA THR A 70 10.50 5.93 15.79
C THR A 70 9.91 5.40 14.48
N ARG A 71 10.50 5.72 13.33
CA ARG A 71 10.00 5.28 12.02
C ARG A 71 10.12 3.77 11.89
N GLN A 72 9.21 3.16 11.14
CA GLN A 72 9.17 1.73 10.93
C GLN A 72 9.58 1.41 9.50
N GLU A 73 10.69 0.67 9.34
CA GLU A 73 11.13 0.18 8.04
C GLU A 73 10.20 -0.95 7.56
N GLY A 74 9.79 -0.89 6.30
CA GLY A 74 8.88 -1.88 5.75
C GLY A 74 8.75 -1.87 4.23
N ARG A 75 7.78 -2.63 3.74
CA ARG A 75 7.45 -2.80 2.33
C ARG A 75 6.01 -2.37 2.11
N LEU A 76 5.78 -1.44 1.19
CA LEU A 76 4.44 -1.08 0.73
C LEU A 76 4.11 -1.89 -0.54
N LYS A 77 3.13 -2.77 -0.42
CA LYS A 77 2.53 -3.51 -1.53
C LYS A 77 1.44 -2.65 -2.14
N VAL A 78 1.63 -2.24 -3.38
CA VAL A 78 0.62 -1.52 -4.15
C VAL A 78 -0.22 -2.55 -4.89
N CYS A 79 -1.48 -2.68 -4.53
CA CYS A 79 -2.42 -3.59 -5.17
C CYS A 79 -3.51 -2.80 -5.90
N THR A 80 -4.25 -3.45 -6.80
CA THR A 80 -5.28 -2.78 -7.61
C THR A 80 -6.47 -2.26 -6.79
N ARG A 81 -6.66 -2.72 -5.56
CA ARG A 81 -7.79 -2.34 -4.68
C ARG A 81 -7.39 -1.95 -3.26
N SER A 82 -6.12 -2.10 -2.89
CA SER A 82 -5.61 -1.74 -1.58
C SER A 82 -4.13 -1.41 -1.62
N LEU A 83 -3.67 -0.73 -0.57
CA LEU A 83 -2.25 -0.69 -0.22
C LEU A 83 -2.05 -1.55 1.03
N ILE A 84 -0.97 -2.33 1.07
CA ILE A 84 -0.65 -3.17 2.23
C ILE A 84 0.76 -2.84 2.70
N PHE A 85 0.89 -2.34 3.92
CA PHE A 85 2.17 -2.11 4.54
C PHE A 85 2.59 -3.33 5.37
N GLU A 86 3.80 -3.80 5.10
CA GLU A 86 4.46 -4.89 5.81
C GLU A 86 5.70 -4.37 6.56
N PRO A 87 5.66 -4.30 7.90
CA PRO A 87 6.86 -4.07 8.70
C PRO A 87 7.93 -5.14 8.46
N SER A 88 9.18 -4.71 8.22
CA SER A 88 10.31 -5.60 7.92
C SER A 88 11.05 -6.11 9.17
N ARG A 89 11.13 -5.30 10.24
CA ARG A 89 11.94 -5.64 11.43
C ARG A 89 11.18 -6.41 12.51
N ASP A 90 9.90 -6.12 12.70
CA ASP A 90 9.09 -6.78 13.72
C ASP A 90 8.07 -7.71 13.07
N ILE A 91 8.35 -9.01 13.10
CA ILE A 91 7.47 -10.05 12.56
C ILE A 91 6.11 -10.12 13.29
N ARG A 92 6.04 -9.57 14.50
CA ARG A 92 4.82 -9.53 15.31
C ARG A 92 3.99 -8.30 15.01
N ALA A 93 4.55 -7.25 14.41
CA ALA A 93 3.78 -6.08 14.02
C ALA A 93 2.77 -6.45 12.92
N PRO A 94 1.51 -6.01 12.98
CA PRO A 94 0.47 -6.41 12.03
C PRO A 94 0.83 -5.98 10.59
N LEU A 95 0.27 -6.69 9.61
CA LEU A 95 0.17 -6.14 8.27
C LEU A 95 -1.00 -5.16 8.26
N VAL A 96 -0.76 -3.96 7.71
CA VAL A 96 -1.75 -2.89 7.67
C VAL A 96 -2.30 -2.78 6.26
N ARG A 97 -3.59 -3.02 6.06
CA ARG A 97 -4.27 -2.88 4.76
C ARG A 97 -5.10 -1.59 4.74
N TYR A 98 -4.91 -0.82 3.67
CA TYR A 98 -5.65 0.39 3.32
C TYR A 98 -6.52 0.12 2.09
N PRO A 99 -7.82 -0.21 2.25
CA PRO A 99 -8.71 -0.38 1.10
C PRO A 99 -8.84 0.92 0.31
N LEU A 100 -8.83 0.83 -1.03
CA LEU A 100 -9.05 2.00 -1.90
C LEU A 100 -10.54 2.33 -2.06
N LYS A 101 -11.42 1.35 -1.84
CA LYS A 101 -12.87 1.52 -1.95
C LYS A 101 -13.39 2.42 -0.83
N GLY A 102 -14.10 3.49 -1.19
CA GLY A 102 -14.66 4.43 -0.22
C GLY A 102 -13.65 5.44 0.33
N THR A 103 -12.42 5.44 -0.19
CA THR A 103 -11.38 6.35 0.28
C THR A 103 -11.23 7.53 -0.67
N VAL A 104 -11.42 8.73 -0.13
CA VAL A 104 -11.27 10.00 -0.86
C VAL A 104 -9.90 10.57 -0.50
N GLY A 105 -9.04 10.85 -1.49
CA GLY A 105 -7.75 11.51 -1.27
C GLY A 105 -6.61 10.62 -0.72
N LEU A 106 -6.61 9.32 -1.07
CA LEU A 106 -5.78 8.30 -0.42
C LEU A 106 -4.26 8.50 -0.50
N ILE A 107 -3.73 9.32 -1.42
CA ILE A 107 -2.28 9.55 -1.54
C ILE A 107 -2.04 11.03 -1.84
N GLU A 108 -1.51 11.74 -0.87
CA GLU A 108 -1.16 13.16 -1.00
C GLU A 108 0.33 13.35 -0.74
N PRO A 109 1.05 14.19 -1.52
CA PRO A 109 2.40 14.60 -1.15
C PRO A 109 2.40 15.20 0.25
N TYR A 110 3.24 14.68 1.14
CA TYR A 110 3.29 15.15 2.53
C TYR A 110 4.34 16.23 2.67
N ARG A 111 3.88 17.47 2.95
CA ARG A 111 4.79 18.61 3.14
C ARG A 111 5.13 18.77 4.60
N LEU A 112 6.42 18.66 4.91
CA LEU A 112 6.93 19.00 6.22
C LEU A 112 6.80 20.50 6.49
N GLN A 113 6.59 20.84 7.76
CA GLN A 113 6.69 22.21 8.24
C GLN A 113 8.08 22.80 7.91
N PRO A 114 8.16 24.09 7.56
CA PRO A 114 9.44 24.77 7.35
C PRO A 114 10.39 24.56 8.54
N GLY A 115 11.64 24.17 8.27
CA GLY A 115 12.66 23.88 9.28
C GLY A 115 12.75 22.42 9.73
N ALA A 116 11.66 21.63 9.65
CA ALA A 116 11.70 20.19 9.96
C ALA A 116 12.46 19.39 8.90
N ALA A 117 12.36 19.80 7.63
CA ALA A 117 13.05 19.17 6.51
C ALA A 117 14.58 19.27 6.61
N ALA A 118 15.10 20.45 6.93
CA ALA A 118 16.54 20.72 7.00
C ALA A 118 17.27 19.88 8.06
N ALA A 119 16.58 19.55 9.16
CA ALA A 119 17.12 18.71 10.23
C ALA A 119 17.08 17.20 9.92
N SER A 120 16.34 16.79 8.89
CA SER A 120 16.04 15.37 8.64
C SER A 120 16.96 14.68 7.64
N GLY A 121 17.55 15.43 6.70
CA GLY A 121 18.29 14.84 5.57
C GLY A 121 17.42 13.97 4.64
N ILE A 122 16.09 14.03 4.78
CA ILE A 122 15.13 13.31 3.93
C ILE A 122 14.80 14.16 2.72
N ASP A 123 14.72 13.54 1.53
CA ASP A 123 14.12 14.17 0.36
C ASP A 123 12.61 14.32 0.61
N THR A 124 12.17 15.54 0.91
CA THR A 124 10.76 15.81 1.20
C THR A 124 9.84 15.57 0.01
N ASN A 125 10.37 15.48 -1.21
CA ASN A 125 9.58 15.17 -2.39
C ASN A 125 9.20 13.70 -2.47
N SER A 126 9.87 12.81 -1.72
CA SER A 126 9.54 11.39 -1.66
C SER A 126 8.50 11.06 -0.59
N LEU A 127 8.10 12.02 0.25
CA LEU A 127 7.13 11.81 1.32
C LEU A 127 5.70 11.90 0.79
N PHE A 128 4.89 10.92 1.14
CA PHE A 128 3.46 10.94 0.88
C PHE A 128 2.70 10.48 2.10
N SER A 129 1.41 10.82 2.14
CA SER A 129 0.53 10.39 3.22
C SER A 129 -0.68 9.68 2.67
N ILE A 130 -1.09 8.64 3.40
CA ILE A 130 -2.31 7.89 3.20
C ILE A 130 -3.31 8.32 4.26
N VAL A 131 -4.44 8.88 3.83
CA VAL A 131 -5.58 9.16 4.71
C VAL A 131 -6.63 8.08 4.48
N SER A 132 -6.89 7.25 5.48
CA SER A 132 -7.87 6.16 5.37
C SER A 132 -8.90 6.20 6.49
N LYS A 133 -10.18 6.01 6.13
CA LYS A 133 -11.27 5.83 7.10
C LYS A 133 -11.38 4.39 7.60
N VAL A 134 -10.78 3.45 6.87
CA VAL A 134 -10.80 2.03 7.22
C VAL A 134 -9.37 1.52 7.22
N LEU A 135 -8.97 0.90 8.32
CA LEU A 135 -7.68 0.25 8.46
C LEU A 135 -7.92 -1.18 8.91
N VAL A 136 -7.28 -2.13 8.23
CA VAL A 136 -7.48 -3.55 8.51
C VAL A 136 -6.14 -4.15 8.92
N ASP A 137 -6.07 -4.60 10.17
CA ASP A 137 -4.90 -5.23 10.76
C ASP A 137 -5.06 -6.76 10.80
N SER A 138 -4.00 -7.51 10.52
CA SER A 138 -3.96 -8.95 10.77
C SER A 138 -3.59 -9.25 12.22
N GLU A 139 -4.31 -10.13 12.93
CA GLU A 139 -3.87 -10.59 14.26
C GLU A 139 -2.47 -11.24 14.22
N VAL A 140 -1.72 -10.97 15.28
CA VAL A 140 -0.31 -11.32 15.45
C VAL A 140 -0.11 -12.85 15.46
N GLY A 141 0.96 -13.33 14.80
CA GLY A 141 1.41 -14.71 14.92
C GLY A 141 1.35 -15.57 13.65
N GLY A 142 1.32 -14.95 12.47
CA GLY A 142 1.39 -15.68 11.19
C GLY A 142 0.11 -16.45 10.83
N ARG A 143 -1.00 -16.15 11.51
CA ARG A 143 -2.32 -16.69 11.17
C ARG A 143 -3.00 -15.72 10.20
N VAL A 144 -3.61 -16.26 9.14
CA VAL A 144 -4.28 -15.50 8.06
C VAL A 144 -5.63 -14.88 8.53
N ALA A 145 -5.98 -15.00 9.81
CA ALA A 145 -7.21 -14.50 10.41
C ALA A 145 -7.14 -14.59 11.95
N PRO A 146 -7.91 -13.77 12.69
CA PRO A 146 -8.87 -12.77 12.23
C PRO A 146 -8.23 -11.40 11.88
N TYR A 147 -8.89 -10.69 10.97
CA TYR A 147 -8.57 -9.29 10.70
C TYR A 147 -9.37 -8.39 11.63
N VAL A 148 -8.72 -7.37 12.18
CA VAL A 148 -9.38 -6.32 12.97
C VAL A 148 -9.61 -5.12 12.07
N THR A 149 -10.88 -4.76 11.87
CA THR A 149 -11.26 -3.59 11.08
C THR A 149 -11.46 -2.40 12.02
N HIS A 150 -10.68 -1.35 11.80
CA HIS A 150 -10.78 -0.07 12.49
C HIS A 150 -11.46 0.94 11.58
N ASN A 151 -12.48 1.62 12.10
CA ASN A 151 -13.19 2.69 11.39
C ASN A 151 -12.89 4.04 12.05
N TYR A 152 -12.52 5.03 11.24
CA TYR A 152 -12.16 6.37 11.67
C TYR A 152 -13.06 7.39 10.95
N GLU A 153 -13.85 8.15 11.72
CA GLU A 153 -14.80 9.13 11.16
C GLU A 153 -14.09 10.21 10.33
N SER A 154 -13.02 10.78 10.88
CA SER A 154 -12.20 11.82 10.24
C SER A 154 -11.12 11.28 9.31
N GLY A 155 -10.93 9.95 9.28
CA GLY A 155 -9.77 9.31 8.65
C GLY A 155 -8.51 9.37 9.52
N LEU A 156 -7.67 8.35 9.39
CA LEU A 156 -6.35 8.26 9.99
C LEU A 156 -5.29 8.57 8.93
N ARG A 157 -4.40 9.53 9.20
CA ARG A 157 -3.26 9.83 8.33
C ARG A 157 -2.05 8.99 8.72
N THR A 158 -1.49 8.28 7.75
CA THR A 158 -0.20 7.57 7.86
C THR A 158 0.78 8.19 6.87
N ILE A 159 2.03 8.43 7.27
CA ILE A 159 3.06 9.03 6.41
C ILE A 159 4.07 7.96 5.99
N PHE A 160 4.48 7.98 4.73
CA PHE A 160 5.48 7.11 4.12
C PHE A 160 6.58 7.93 3.43
#